data_AF-A0A932NJ23-F1
#
_entry.id   AF-A0A932NJ23-F1
#
_cell.length_a   1.000
_cell.length_b   1.000
_cell.length_c   1.000
_cell.angle_alpha   90.00
_cell.angle_beta   90.00
_cell.angle_gamma   90.00
#
_symmetry.space_group_name_H-M   'P 1'
#
loop_
_entity.id
_entity.type
_entity.pdbx_description
1 polymer ?
#
loop_
_entity_poly.entity_id
_entity_poly.type
_entity_poly.pdbx_seq_one_letter_code
_entity_poly.pdbx_strand_id
1 'polypeptide(L)'
;NIKLAKSGISRGLEIAAVARAAGLPLMIGCMAETARGLGASVQFAAGTGFFRWADLDSDLLLAPERRTWEHGWIRRGSFAELL
;
A
#
# COMPACT_ATOMS: atom_id res chain seq x y z
N ASN A 1 -6.71 -4.72 -8.74
CA ASN A 1 -6.19 -3.49 -8.09
C ASN A 1 -7.04 -3.18 -6.87
N ILE A 2 -6.54 -3.53 -5.69
CA ILE A 2 -7.17 -3.28 -4.39
C ILE A 2 -6.65 -1.94 -3.88
N LYS A 3 -7.53 -1.08 -3.37
CA LYS A 3 -7.17 0.19 -2.72
C LYS A 3 -7.87 0.22 -1.37
N LEU A 4 -7.11 0.33 -0.28
CA LEU A 4 -7.70 0.31 1.06
C LEU A 4 -8.66 1.50 1.29
N ALA A 5 -8.43 2.64 0.65
CA ALA A 5 -9.36 3.77 0.67
C ALA A 5 -10.79 3.43 0.18
N LYS A 6 -10.96 2.38 -0.63
CA LYS A 6 -12.28 1.93 -1.12
C LYS A 6 -12.93 0.86 -0.25
N SER A 7 -12.12 0.00 0.36
CA SER A 7 -12.58 -1.25 0.98
C SER A 7 -12.31 -1.36 2.48
N GLY A 8 -11.39 -0.54 3.02
CA GLY A 8 -10.75 -0.83 4.29
C GLY A 8 -9.93 -2.12 4.27
N ILE A 9 -9.36 -2.46 5.44
CA ILE A 9 -8.46 -3.60 5.63
C ILE A 9 -9.21 -4.94 5.50
N SER A 10 -10.28 -5.13 6.28
CA SER A 10 -10.99 -6.41 6.36
C SER A 10 -11.57 -6.84 5.01
N ARG A 11 -12.29 -5.95 4.31
CA ARG A 11 -12.80 -6.26 2.97
C ARG A 11 -11.69 -6.33 1.93
N GLY A 12 -10.58 -5.61 2.13
CA GLY A 12 -9.38 -5.77 1.34
C GLY A 12 -8.84 -7.20 1.38
N LEU A 13 -8.81 -7.84 2.56
CA LEU A 13 -8.40 -9.25 2.72
C LEU A 13 -9.39 -10.20 2.04
N GLU A 14 -10.69 -9.98 2.20
CA GLU A 14 -11.72 -10.81 1.56
C GLU A 14 -11.59 -10.76 0.03
N ILE A 15 -11.44 -9.56 -0.54
CA ILE A 15 -11.23 -9.38 -1.99
C ILE A 15 -9.94 -10.06 -2.44
N ALA A 16 -8.84 -9.90 -1.69
CA ALA A 16 -7.57 -10.55 -2.00
C ALA A 16 -7.68 -12.07 -1.96
N ALA A 17 -8.38 -12.64 -0.97
CA ALA A 17 -8.59 -14.07 -0.84
C ALA A 17 -9.37 -14.64 -2.03
N VAL A 18 -10.48 -14.01 -2.41
CA VAL A 18 -11.29 -14.43 -3.58
C VAL A 18 -10.49 -14.37 -4.87
N ALA A 19 -9.77 -13.26 -5.11
CA ALA A 19 -8.97 -13.10 -6.31
C ALA A 19 -7.82 -14.13 -6.39
N ARG A 20 -7.16 -14.41 -5.26
CA ARG A 20 -6.10 -15.42 -5.20
C ARG A 20 -6.64 -16.83 -5.43
N ALA A 21 -7.79 -17.17 -4.85
CA ALA A 21 -8.44 -18.46 -5.11
C ALA A 21 -8.80 -18.64 -6.59
N ALA A 22 -9.11 -17.54 -7.28
CA ALA A 22 -9.35 -17.52 -8.73
C ALA A 22 -8.06 -17.46 -9.58
N GLY A 23 -6.86 -17.52 -8.98
CA GLY A 23 -5.58 -17.43 -9.70
C GLY A 23 -5.27 -16.07 -10.32
N LEU A 24 -5.97 -15.00 -9.90
CA LEU A 24 -5.78 -13.66 -10.45
C LEU A 24 -4.60 -12.97 -9.77
N PRO A 25 -3.67 -12.38 -10.55
CA PRO A 25 -2.57 -11.62 -9.96
C PRO A 25 -3.09 -10.33 -9.35
N LEU A 26 -2.53 -9.97 -8.19
CA LEU A 26 -2.99 -8.83 -7.41
C LEU A 26 -2.08 -7.61 -7.54
N MET A 27 -2.71 -6.45 -7.44
CA MET A 27 -2.07 -5.14 -7.34
C MET A 27 -2.69 -4.39 -6.16
N ILE A 28 -1.85 -3.79 -5.33
CA ILE A 28 -2.26 -2.81 -4.30
C ILE A 28 -2.06 -1.41 -4.86
N GLY A 29 -2.97 -0.49 -4.56
CA GLY A 29 -2.87 0.90 -5.01
C GLY A 29 -3.34 1.89 -3.95
N CYS A 30 -3.16 3.19 -4.26
CA CYS A 30 -3.58 4.31 -3.43
C CYS A 30 -4.45 5.33 -4.17
N MET A 31 -5.10 6.20 -3.42
CA MET A 31 -5.60 7.48 -3.92
C MET A 31 -4.53 8.56 -3.70
N ALA A 32 -4.88 9.84 -3.85
CA ALA A 32 -3.99 10.94 -3.46
C ALA A 32 -3.84 11.00 -1.93
N GLU A 33 -2.94 10.17 -1.39
CA GLU A 33 -2.72 9.97 0.04
C GLU A 33 -1.32 10.44 0.45
N THR A 34 -1.20 10.96 1.67
CA THR A 34 0.11 11.30 2.28
C THR A 34 0.89 10.04 2.65
N ALA A 35 2.18 10.16 2.96
CA ALA A 35 2.99 9.03 3.42
C ALA A 35 2.36 8.32 4.64
N ARG A 36 1.76 9.07 5.57
CA ARG A 36 1.02 8.49 6.70
C ARG A 36 -0.22 7.70 6.25
N GLY A 37 -1.00 8.24 5.30
CA GLY A 37 -2.16 7.55 4.75
C GLY A 37 -1.79 6.24 4.06
N LEU A 38 -0.69 6.24 3.29
CA LEU A 38 -0.18 5.06 2.61
C LEU A 38 0.28 3.95 3.55
N GLY A 39 0.63 4.26 4.80
CA GLY A 39 1.22 3.28 5.74
C GLY A 39 0.39 2.03 5.91
N ALA A 40 -0.95 2.14 5.97
CA ALA A 40 -1.82 0.97 6.05
C ALA A 40 -1.69 0.09 4.80
N SER A 41 -1.68 0.69 3.60
CA SER A 41 -1.54 -0.03 2.33
C SER A 41 -0.16 -0.66 2.16
N VAL A 42 0.91 0.01 2.62
CA VAL A 42 2.28 -0.51 2.62
C VAL A 42 2.40 -1.72 3.54
N GLN A 43 1.95 -1.60 4.79
CA GLN A 43 1.95 -2.69 5.76
C GLN A 43 1.07 -3.87 5.30
N PHE A 44 -0.09 -3.57 4.72
CA PHE A 44 -0.98 -4.59 4.16
C PHE A 44 -0.31 -5.38 3.04
N ALA A 45 0.37 -4.69 2.12
CA ALA A 45 1.06 -5.33 1.01
C ALA A 45 2.23 -6.18 1.49
N ALA A 46 3.08 -5.62 2.35
CA ALA A 46 4.27 -6.29 2.88
C ALA A 46 3.92 -7.46 3.81
N GLY A 47 2.94 -7.29 4.71
CA GLY A 47 2.53 -8.31 5.67
C GLY A 47 1.80 -9.49 5.04
N THR A 48 1.08 -9.28 3.93
CA THR A 48 0.39 -10.38 3.23
C THR A 48 1.26 -11.06 2.17
N GLY A 49 2.14 -10.32 1.50
CA GLY A 49 2.94 -10.82 0.38
C GLY A 49 2.11 -11.23 -0.84
N PHE A 50 0.83 -10.83 -0.91
CA PHE A 50 -0.10 -11.29 -1.95
C PHE A 50 0.07 -10.59 -3.30
N PHE A 51 0.76 -9.45 -3.32
CA PHE A 51 0.69 -8.49 -4.42
C PHE A 51 1.88 -8.63 -5.35
N ARG A 52 1.60 -8.76 -6.65
CA ARG A 52 2.62 -8.74 -7.70
C ARG A 52 3.06 -7.32 -8.05
N TRP A 53 2.16 -6.36 -7.89
CA TRP A 53 2.41 -4.94 -8.20
C TRP A 53 1.94 -4.04 -7.06
N ALA A 54 2.64 -2.92 -6.89
CA ALA A 54 2.30 -1.89 -5.92
C ALA A 54 2.35 -0.49 -6.57
N ASP A 55 1.24 0.23 -6.44
CA ASP A 55 1.01 1.60 -6.91
C ASP A 55 0.79 2.49 -5.69
N LEU A 56 1.89 2.71 -4.96
CA LEU A 56 1.94 3.39 -3.67
C LEU A 56 2.98 4.49 -3.75
N ASP A 57 2.76 5.50 -4.60
CA ASP A 57 3.69 6.60 -4.86
C ASP A 57 3.01 7.99 -4.78
N SER A 58 1.74 8.06 -4.37
CA SER A 58 1.00 9.32 -4.29
C SER A 58 1.66 10.36 -3.40
N ASP A 59 2.40 9.95 -2.36
CA ASP A 59 3.13 10.83 -1.47
C ASP A 59 4.33 11.51 -2.16
N LEU A 60 4.90 10.91 -3.20
CA LEU A 60 5.93 11.54 -4.04
C LEU A 60 5.36 12.69 -4.87
N LEU A 61 4.07 12.63 -5.20
CA LEU A 61 3.37 13.62 -6.01
C LEU A 61 2.86 14.82 -5.18
N LEU A 62 2.89 14.74 -3.85
CA LEU A 62 2.32 15.73 -2.92
C LEU A 62 3.37 16.62 -2.19
N ALA A 63 4.67 16.56 -2.53
CA ALA A 63 5.81 17.13 -1.75
C ALA A 63 5.68 18.62 -1.32
N PRO A 64 6.22 19.06 -0.13
CA PRO A 64 7.48 18.62 0.49
C PRO A 64 7.38 18.36 2.01
N GLU A 65 6.76 17.26 2.45
CA GLU A 65 6.83 16.94 3.88
C GLU A 65 8.23 16.43 4.25
N ARG A 66 8.83 17.09 5.25
CA ARG A 66 10.15 16.74 5.81
C ARG A 66 10.10 15.30 6.32
N ARG A 67 11.01 14.46 5.79
CA ARG A 67 11.18 13.03 6.10
C ARG A 67 11.75 12.82 7.51
N THR A 68 11.13 13.38 8.54
CA THR A 68 11.70 13.41 9.91
C THR A 68 11.02 12.44 10.86
N TRP A 69 10.03 11.66 10.42
CA TRP A 69 9.29 10.75 11.29
C TRP A 69 9.17 9.35 10.68
N GLU A 70 9.50 8.35 11.49
CA GLU A 70 9.36 6.94 11.19
C GLU A 70 7.88 6.53 11.31
N HIS A 71 7.23 6.18 10.19
CA HIS A 71 5.81 5.78 10.16
C HIS A 71 5.64 4.25 10.22
N GLY A 72 6.59 3.55 10.86
CA GLY A 72 6.73 2.09 10.78
C GLY A 72 7.22 1.59 9.41
N TRP A 73 7.62 2.50 8.52
CA TRP A 73 8.26 2.22 7.24
C TRP A 73 8.98 3.48 6.72
N ILE A 74 9.96 3.30 5.83
CA ILE A 74 10.75 4.35 5.17
C ILE A 74 10.60 4.24 3.65
N ARG A 75 10.42 5.39 3.00
CA ARG A 75 10.52 5.50 1.53
C ARG A 75 11.94 5.84 1.07
N ARG A 76 12.50 5.02 0.19
CA ARG A 76 13.77 5.24 -0.53
C ARG A 76 13.51 5.27 -2.04
N GLY A 77 13.20 6.45 -2.58
CA GLY A 77 12.80 6.60 -3.97
C GLY A 77 11.50 5.84 -4.25
N SER A 78 11.52 4.91 -5.20
CA SER A 78 10.37 4.04 -5.53
C SER A 78 10.19 2.87 -4.56
N PHE A 79 11.11 2.66 -3.62
CA PHE A 79 11.07 1.54 -2.68
C PHE A 79 10.48 1.98 -1.33
N ALA A 80 9.72 1.09 -0.70
CA ALA A 80 9.22 1.23 0.66
C ALA A 80 9.72 0.05 1.50
N GLU A 81 10.32 0.34 2.65
CA GLU A 81 10.93 -0.61 3.55
C GLU A 81 10.26 -0.50 4.93
N LEU A 82 9.74 -1.60 5.48
CA LEU A 82 9.19 -1.59 6.83
C LEU A 82 10.32 -1.38 7.86
N LEU A 83 10.03 -0.62 8.92
CA LEU A 83 10.94 -0.40 10.05
C LEU A 83 10.78 -1.47 11.13
#